data_AF-A0A0B5D274-F1
#
_entry.id   AF-A0A0B5D274-F1
#
_cell.length_a   1.000
_cell.length_b   1.000
_cell.length_c   1.000
_cell.angle_alpha   90.00
_cell.angle_beta   90.00
_cell.angle_gamma   90.00
#
_symmetry.space_group_name_H-M   'P 1'
#
loop_
_entity.id
_entity.type
_entity.pdbx_description
1 polymer ?
#
loop_
_entity_poly.entity_id
_entity_poly.type
_entity_poly.pdbx_seq_one_letter_code
_entity_poly.pdbx_strand_id
1 'polypeptide(L)'
;MIRFQFVDDARNDHSVKRLCEVLKLNRSSYYKWKNTSATRKKRLLSDAILGARVKAVFTKERGCYGAKRITAELNDDSTATPVNHKKVARIMRSLKLFGYSKKRKITTPVSEGKKSVFPDLVGRKFTAEHPNRVYVGDITYLPIADGSNMYLATVIDCYSRRLVGFAIADHMRTSLVQDALG
;
A
#
# COMPACT_ATOMS: atom_id res chain seq x y z
N MET A 1 16.70 -4.24 28.98
CA MET A 1 17.64 -5.36 28.77
C MET A 1 16.90 -6.53 28.11
N ILE A 2 17.45 -7.16 27.06
CA ILE A 2 16.81 -8.30 26.38
C ILE A 2 16.86 -9.53 27.30
N ARG A 3 15.74 -10.23 27.52
CA ARG A 3 15.67 -11.38 28.45
C ARG A 3 16.71 -12.47 28.18
N PHE A 4 17.04 -12.74 26.91
CA PHE A 4 18.10 -13.69 26.56
C PHE A 4 19.51 -13.17 26.84
N GLN A 5 19.74 -11.85 26.80
CA GLN A 5 21.03 -11.26 27.17
C GLN A 5 21.29 -11.49 28.66
N PHE A 6 20.28 -11.23 29.50
CA PHE A 6 20.38 -11.51 30.94
C PHE A 6 20.71 -12.98 31.24
N VAL A 7 20.07 -13.92 30.54
CA VAL A 7 20.40 -15.36 30.68
C VAL A 7 21.84 -15.65 30.30
N ASP A 8 22.37 -14.98 29.26
CA ASP A 8 23.74 -15.19 28.80
C ASP A 8 24.78 -14.60 29.77
N ASP A 9 24.45 -13.45 30.38
CA ASP A 9 25.32 -12.75 31.33
C ASP A 9 25.41 -13.51 32.67
N ALA A 10 24.28 -14.05 33.17
CA ALA A 10 24.19 -14.75 34.45
C ALA A 10 24.49 -16.27 34.37
N ARG A 11 24.85 -16.79 33.20
CA ARG A 11 25.01 -18.25 32.98
C ARG A 11 26.17 -18.88 33.76
N ASN A 12 27.12 -18.07 34.22
CA ASN A 12 28.28 -18.52 34.98
C ASN A 12 27.92 -18.73 36.47
N ASP A 13 26.96 -17.97 36.99
CA ASP A 13 26.52 -18.04 38.39
C ASP A 13 25.32 -18.98 38.58
N HIS A 14 24.50 -19.15 37.53
CA HIS A 14 23.29 -19.96 37.57
C HIS A 14 23.12 -20.79 36.29
N SER A 15 22.56 -21.99 36.44
CA SER A 15 22.26 -22.82 35.27
C SER A 15 21.26 -22.14 34.33
N VAL A 16 21.52 -22.24 33.02
CA VAL A 16 20.61 -21.75 31.96
C VAL A 16 19.20 -22.33 32.14
N LYS A 17 19.10 -23.58 32.59
CA LYS A 17 17.83 -24.24 32.91
C LYS A 17 17.01 -23.42 33.91
N ARG A 18 17.60 -23.11 35.07
CA ARG A 18 16.95 -22.35 36.15
C ARG A 18 16.59 -20.93 35.69
N LEU A 19 17.51 -20.25 35.02
CA LEU A 19 17.28 -18.89 34.51
C LEU A 19 16.12 -18.85 33.51
N CYS A 20 16.06 -19.80 32.58
CA CYS A 20 14.95 -19.91 31.63
C CYS A 20 13.62 -20.23 32.31
N GLU A 21 13.60 -21.09 33.33
CA GLU A 21 12.39 -21.43 34.08
C GLU A 21 11.83 -20.22 34.84
N VAL A 22 12.69 -19.48 35.56
CA VAL A 22 12.31 -18.26 36.30
C VAL A 22 11.76 -17.18 35.35
N LEU A 23 12.39 -17.00 34.19
CA LEU A 23 12.00 -15.97 33.21
C LEU A 23 10.90 -16.43 32.25
N LYS A 24 10.38 -17.65 32.41
CA LYS A 24 9.38 -18.29 31.53
C LYS A 24 9.80 -18.27 30.05
N LEU A 25 11.05 -18.67 29.78
CA LEU A 25 11.65 -18.74 28.45
C LEU A 25 11.87 -20.20 28.03
N ASN A 26 11.75 -20.48 26.73
CA ASN A 26 12.17 -21.77 26.20
C ASN A 26 13.71 -21.81 26.03
N ARG A 27 14.37 -22.82 26.58
CA ARG A 27 15.82 -23.03 26.46
C ARG A 27 16.27 -23.13 25.01
N SER A 28 15.50 -23.79 24.14
CA SER A 28 15.82 -23.91 22.71
C SER A 28 15.87 -22.53 22.03
N SER A 29 15.03 -21.59 22.47
CA SER A 29 15.01 -20.22 21.95
C SER A 29 16.23 -19.42 22.39
N TYR A 30 16.71 -19.62 23.63
CA TYR A 30 17.96 -19.04 24.10
C TYR A 30 19.15 -19.53 23.28
N TYR A 31 19.31 -20.84 23.10
CA TYR A 31 20.43 -21.37 22.31
C TYR A 31 20.33 -20.95 20.84
N LYS A 32 19.14 -20.89 20.25
CA LYS A 32 18.95 -20.32 18.90
C LYS A 32 19.37 -18.85 18.85
N TRP A 33 18.99 -18.04 19.83
CA TRP A 33 19.41 -16.63 19.91
C TRP A 33 20.93 -16.51 20.04
N LYS A 34 21.56 -17.34 20.87
CA LYS A 34 23.02 -17.36 21.09
C LYS A 34 23.77 -17.78 19.82
N ASN A 35 23.38 -18.91 19.24
CA ASN A 35 24.04 -19.49 18.06
C ASN A 35 23.89 -18.59 16.82
N THR A 36 22.79 -17.83 16.71
CA THR A 36 22.58 -16.89 15.61
C THR A 36 23.18 -15.49 15.85
N SER A 37 23.92 -15.29 16.95
CA SER A 37 24.48 -13.97 17.31
C SER A 37 25.37 -13.37 16.20
N ALA A 38 26.27 -14.17 15.62
CA ALA A 38 27.13 -13.74 14.52
C ALA A 38 26.32 -13.30 13.28
N THR A 39 25.33 -14.11 12.88
CA THR A 39 24.42 -13.79 11.75
C THR A 39 23.61 -12.53 12.02
N ARG A 40 23.14 -12.33 13.27
CA ARG A 40 22.42 -11.11 13.67
C ARG A 40 23.32 -9.87 13.56
N LYS A 41 24.57 -9.95 14.02
CA LYS A 41 25.56 -8.87 13.87
C LYS A 41 25.85 -8.55 12.41
N LYS A 42 26.08 -9.57 11.56
CA LYS A 42 26.29 -9.38 10.11
C LYS A 42 25.11 -8.68 9.43
N ARG A 43 23.87 -9.07 9.80
CA ARG A 43 22.65 -8.43 9.29
C ARG A 43 22.52 -6.99 9.77
N LEU A 44 22.85 -6.70 11.03
CA LEU A 44 22.85 -5.33 11.56
C LEU A 44 23.79 -4.43 10.77
N LEU A 45 25.02 -4.90 10.49
CA LEU A 45 25.99 -4.17 9.69
C LEU A 45 25.50 -3.96 8.24
N SER A 46 24.97 -5.01 7.61
CA SER A 46 24.38 -4.91 6.26
C SER A 46 23.21 -3.91 6.20
N ASP A 47 22.36 -3.91 7.22
CA ASP A 47 21.24 -2.96 7.32
C ASP A 47 21.74 -1.53 7.55
N ALA A 48 22.82 -1.33 8.30
CA ALA A 48 23.42 -0.01 8.52
C ALA A 48 24.02 0.56 7.22
N ILE A 49 24.75 -0.26 6.46
CA ILE A 49 25.31 0.12 5.14
C ILE A 49 24.18 0.47 4.17
N LEU A 50 23.14 -0.37 4.09
CA LEU A 50 21.99 -0.07 3.25
C LEU A 50 21.24 1.18 3.75
N GLY A 51 21.16 1.40 5.06
CA GLY A 51 20.59 2.59 5.66
C GLY A 51 21.29 3.88 5.25
N ALA A 52 22.62 3.87 5.16
CA ALA A 52 23.40 5.00 4.65
C ALA A 52 23.04 5.31 3.19
N ARG A 53 22.97 4.29 2.33
CA ARG A 53 22.56 4.44 0.92
C ARG A 53 21.13 4.96 0.78
N VAL A 54 20.19 4.40 1.56
CA VAL A 54 18.79 4.85 1.60
C VAL A 54 18.71 6.32 2.02
N LYS A 55 19.46 6.74 3.05
CA LYS A 55 19.49 8.13 3.52
C LYS A 55 20.08 9.07 2.46
N ALA A 56 21.13 8.66 1.77
CA ALA A 56 21.73 9.44 0.68
C ALA A 56 20.73 9.70 -0.45
N VAL A 57 20.04 8.67 -0.94
CA VAL A 57 18.98 8.81 -1.97
C VAL A 57 17.84 9.68 -1.44
N PHE A 58 17.39 9.45 -0.20
CA PHE A 58 16.31 10.24 0.38
C PHE A 58 16.64 11.73 0.45
N THR A 59 17.87 12.09 0.87
CA THR A 59 18.33 13.48 0.92
C THR A 59 18.49 14.09 -0.46
N LYS A 60 19.07 13.35 -1.43
CA LYS A 60 19.19 13.76 -2.83
C LYS A 60 17.83 14.17 -3.40
N GLU A 61 16.80 13.39 -3.10
CA GLU A 61 15.42 13.58 -3.56
C GLU A 61 14.57 14.46 -2.62
N ARG A 62 15.23 15.28 -1.79
CA ARG A 62 14.60 16.27 -0.87
C ARG A 62 13.54 15.68 0.06
N GLY A 63 13.67 14.40 0.41
CA GLY A 63 12.74 13.67 1.27
C GLY A 63 11.41 13.29 0.62
N CYS A 64 11.25 13.46 -0.69
CA CYS A 64 10.01 13.13 -1.38
C CYS A 64 9.83 11.62 -1.59
N TYR A 65 10.92 10.87 -1.71
CA TYR A 65 10.83 9.46 -2.13
C TYR A 65 10.46 8.53 -0.99
N GLY A 66 9.41 7.73 -1.20
CA GLY A 66 9.05 6.58 -0.37
C GLY A 66 9.80 5.31 -0.77
N ALA A 67 9.62 4.24 0.00
CA ALA A 67 10.37 3.00 -0.13
C ALA A 67 10.42 2.44 -1.56
N LYS A 68 9.32 2.46 -2.32
CA LYS A 68 9.28 1.97 -3.70
C LYS A 68 10.21 2.76 -4.63
N ARG A 69 10.17 4.10 -4.57
CA ARG A 69 11.00 4.97 -5.42
C ARG A 69 12.47 4.89 -5.05
N ILE A 70 12.78 4.88 -3.74
CA ILE A 70 14.15 4.64 -3.28
C ILE A 70 14.66 3.27 -3.74
N THR A 71 13.82 2.23 -3.73
CA THR A 71 14.22 0.91 -4.20
C THR A 71 14.52 0.90 -5.69
N ALA A 72 13.71 1.60 -6.49
CA ALA A 72 13.99 1.75 -7.92
C ALA A 72 15.34 2.44 -8.15
N GLU A 73 15.59 3.58 -7.50
CA GLU A 73 16.86 4.31 -7.60
C GLU A 73 18.06 3.44 -7.16
N LEU A 74 17.92 2.68 -6.06
CA LEU A 74 19.00 1.81 -5.56
C LEU A 74 19.30 0.63 -6.47
N ASN A 75 18.34 0.20 -7.29
CA ASN A 75 18.46 -0.92 -8.21
C ASN A 75 18.77 -0.47 -9.64
N ASP A 76 18.75 0.82 -9.92
CA ASP A 76 19.14 1.40 -11.21
C ASP A 76 20.68 1.34 -11.40
N ASP A 77 21.41 1.34 -10.29
CA ASP A 77 22.85 1.07 -10.27
C ASP A 77 23.14 -0.42 -10.49
N SER A 78 23.61 -0.75 -11.69
CA SER A 78 23.93 -2.12 -12.14
C SER A 78 25.10 -2.77 -11.39
N THR A 79 25.88 -1.99 -10.64
CA THR A 79 27.01 -2.51 -9.85
C THR A 79 26.59 -3.06 -8.49
N ALA A 80 25.36 -2.73 -8.05
CA ALA A 80 24.85 -3.14 -6.75
C ALA A 80 23.90 -4.34 -6.83
N THR A 81 23.94 -5.21 -5.82
CA THR A 81 22.95 -6.29 -5.70
C THR A 81 21.54 -5.71 -5.51
N PRO A 82 20.53 -6.18 -6.28
CA PRO A 82 19.16 -5.71 -6.15
C PRO A 82 18.60 -5.87 -4.73
N VAL A 83 17.89 -4.84 -4.27
CA VAL A 83 17.29 -4.79 -2.94
C VAL A 83 15.77 -4.88 -3.02
N ASN A 84 15.17 -5.66 -2.12
CA ASN A 84 13.72 -5.76 -2.00
C ASN A 84 13.12 -4.53 -1.30
N HIS A 85 12.04 -3.97 -1.85
CA HIS A 85 11.36 -2.81 -1.30
C HIS A 85 10.85 -2.97 0.14
N LYS A 86 10.53 -4.19 0.58
CA LYS A 86 10.15 -4.47 1.98
C LYS A 86 11.32 -4.25 2.95
N LYS A 87 12.55 -4.60 2.53
CA LYS A 87 13.76 -4.34 3.31
C LYS A 87 14.02 -2.85 3.42
N VAL A 88 13.91 -2.13 2.29
CA VAL A 88 14.03 -0.66 2.25
C VAL A 88 12.98 0.00 3.17
N ALA A 89 11.71 -0.41 3.07
CA ALA A 89 10.64 0.13 3.92
C ALA A 89 10.90 -0.08 5.43
N ARG A 90 11.41 -1.26 5.81
CA ARG A 90 11.80 -1.54 7.20
C ARG A 90 12.93 -0.62 7.67
N ILE A 91 13.95 -0.42 6.83
CA ILE A 91 15.11 0.45 7.15
C ILE A 91 14.69 1.91 7.25
N MET A 92 13.89 2.41 6.30
CA MET A 92 13.32 3.75 6.35
C MET A 92 12.56 3.98 7.66
N ARG A 93 11.72 3.01 8.07
CA ARG A 93 11.00 3.08 9.35
C ARG A 93 11.94 3.17 10.55
N SER A 94 13.00 2.35 10.59
CA SER A 94 13.99 2.43 11.68
C SER A 94 14.74 3.77 11.73
N LEU A 95 14.93 4.41 10.57
CA LEU A 95 15.57 5.71 10.44
C LEU A 95 14.59 6.89 10.55
N LYS A 96 13.29 6.62 10.79
CA LYS A 96 12.21 7.62 10.80
C LYS A 96 12.14 8.47 9.51
N LEU A 97 12.46 7.86 8.36
CA LEU A 97 12.34 8.50 7.05
C LEU A 97 10.98 8.20 6.44
N PHE A 98 10.24 9.25 6.07
CA PHE A 98 8.91 9.15 5.48
C PHE A 98 8.88 9.98 4.19
N GLY A 99 8.74 9.29 3.06
CA GLY A 99 8.57 9.95 1.78
C GLY A 99 7.23 10.68 1.69
N TYR A 100 7.23 11.84 1.05
CA TYR A 100 6.00 12.55 0.75
C TYR A 100 5.20 11.85 -0.36
N SER A 101 3.93 11.54 -0.08
CA SER A 101 2.98 11.11 -1.09
C SER A 101 1.88 12.14 -1.20
N LYS A 102 1.80 12.81 -2.36
CA LYS A 102 0.72 13.76 -2.64
C LYS A 102 -0.59 12.97 -2.67
N LYS A 103 -1.45 13.14 -1.66
CA LYS A 103 -2.83 12.67 -1.75
C LYS A 103 -3.49 13.45 -2.89
N ARG A 104 -4.15 12.76 -3.81
CA ARG A 104 -5.01 13.41 -4.81
C ARG A 104 -6.06 14.21 -4.04
N LYS A 105 -6.05 15.53 -4.18
CA LYS A 105 -7.07 16.39 -3.58
C LYS A 105 -8.36 16.13 -4.37
N ILE A 106 -9.25 15.33 -3.80
CA ILE A 106 -10.60 15.17 -4.32
C ILE A 106 -11.39 16.32 -3.71
N THR A 107 -11.55 17.41 -4.47
CA THR A 107 -12.53 18.44 -4.12
C THR A 107 -13.88 17.89 -4.56
N THR A 108 -14.58 17.19 -3.68
CA THR A 108 -16.01 16.94 -3.89
C THR A 108 -16.69 18.30 -3.85
N PRO A 109 -17.35 18.77 -4.93
CA PRO A 109 -18.14 19.98 -4.85
C PRO A 109 -19.21 19.75 -3.79
N VAL A 110 -19.13 20.48 -2.67
CA VAL A 110 -20.24 20.54 -1.73
C VAL A 110 -21.33 21.28 -2.47
N SER A 111 -22.37 20.57 -2.89
CA SER A 111 -23.54 21.20 -3.48
C SER A 111 -24.16 22.08 -2.40
N GLU A 112 -24.01 23.40 -2.50
CA GLU A 112 -24.88 24.31 -1.78
C GLU A 112 -26.32 24.01 -2.21
N GLY A 113 -27.11 23.45 -1.29
CA GLY A 113 -28.57 23.44 -1.34
C GLY A 113 -29.24 23.09 -2.67
N LYS A 114 -28.81 22.05 -3.41
CA LYS A 114 -29.59 21.59 -4.57
C LYS A 114 -30.82 20.85 -4.08
N LYS A 115 -31.96 21.55 -4.13
CA LYS A 115 -33.30 20.96 -4.23
C LYS A 115 -33.23 19.78 -5.21
N SER A 116 -33.73 18.61 -4.80
CA SER A 116 -33.79 17.47 -5.72
C SER A 116 -34.69 17.88 -6.89
N VAL A 117 -34.10 17.98 -8.08
CA VAL A 117 -34.83 18.37 -9.31
C VAL A 117 -35.82 17.26 -9.69
N PHE A 118 -35.54 16.03 -9.25
CA PHE A 118 -36.37 14.85 -9.47
C PHE A 118 -36.46 14.01 -8.18
N PRO A 119 -37.59 13.31 -7.96
CA PRO A 119 -37.73 12.38 -6.85
C PRO A 119 -36.76 11.21 -7.00
N ASP A 120 -36.11 10.81 -5.90
CA ASP A 120 -35.27 9.61 -5.86
C ASP A 120 -36.17 8.36 -5.76
N LEU A 121 -36.57 7.84 -6.93
CA LEU A 121 -37.45 6.66 -7.03
C LEU A 121 -36.79 5.38 -6.47
N VAL A 122 -35.46 5.36 -6.37
CA VAL A 122 -34.68 4.21 -5.86
C VAL A 122 -34.40 4.36 -4.36
N GLY A 123 -34.62 5.54 -3.77
CA GLY A 123 -34.36 5.82 -2.36
C GLY A 123 -32.93 5.53 -1.94
N ARG A 124 -31.95 5.77 -2.84
CA ARG A 124 -30.54 5.37 -2.71
C ARG A 124 -30.28 3.90 -2.37
N LYS A 125 -31.23 3.01 -2.66
CA LYS A 125 -31.06 1.56 -2.52
C LYS A 125 -30.50 0.97 -3.82
N PHE A 126 -29.18 0.94 -3.96
CA PHE A 126 -28.49 0.39 -5.13
C PHE A 126 -28.30 -1.14 -5.04
N THR A 127 -29.38 -1.84 -4.71
CA THR A 127 -29.49 -3.29 -4.58
C THR A 127 -30.82 -3.74 -5.14
N ALA A 128 -30.88 -4.91 -5.76
CA ALA A 128 -32.11 -5.50 -6.29
C ALA A 128 -32.26 -6.96 -5.87
N GLU A 129 -33.49 -7.47 -5.82
CA GLU A 129 -33.78 -8.88 -5.47
C GLU A 129 -33.63 -9.84 -6.66
N HIS A 130 -33.70 -9.31 -7.87
CA HIS A 130 -33.58 -10.06 -9.13
C HIS A 130 -32.76 -9.27 -10.17
N PRO A 131 -32.15 -9.95 -11.17
CA PRO A 131 -31.51 -9.28 -12.30
C PRO A 131 -32.49 -8.38 -13.08
N ASN A 132 -31.94 -7.38 -13.78
CA ASN A 132 -32.65 -6.49 -14.69
C ASN A 132 -33.75 -5.64 -14.04
N ARG A 133 -33.59 -5.30 -12.76
CA ARG A 133 -34.54 -4.46 -12.01
C ARG A 133 -34.04 -3.04 -11.75
N VAL A 134 -32.76 -2.92 -11.41
CA VAL A 134 -32.11 -1.63 -11.13
C VAL A 134 -30.75 -1.64 -11.79
N TYR A 135 -30.54 -0.71 -12.71
CA TYR A 135 -29.23 -0.44 -13.30
C TYR A 135 -28.64 0.82 -12.68
N VAL A 136 -27.34 0.81 -12.49
CA VAL A 136 -26.55 2.00 -12.15
C VAL A 136 -25.53 2.20 -13.24
N GLY A 137 -25.35 3.45 -13.65
CA GLY A 137 -24.35 3.83 -14.62
C GLY A 137 -23.55 5.01 -14.16
N ASP A 138 -22.34 5.12 -14.69
CA ASP A 138 -21.44 6.25 -14.50
C ASP A 138 -20.65 6.49 -15.79
N ILE A 139 -20.20 7.74 -15.97
CA ILE A 139 -19.28 8.14 -17.04
C ILE A 139 -17.94 8.47 -16.42
N THR A 140 -16.90 7.75 -16.85
CA THR A 140 -15.52 8.02 -16.42
C THR A 140 -14.67 8.54 -17.57
N TYR A 141 -13.72 9.41 -17.22
CA TYR A 141 -12.75 9.97 -18.16
C TYR A 141 -11.56 9.01 -18.32
N LEU A 142 -11.16 8.80 -19.57
CA LEU A 142 -9.99 8.04 -19.98
C LEU A 142 -8.99 9.01 -20.62
N PRO A 143 -8.03 9.56 -19.85
CA PRO A 143 -7.04 10.48 -20.39
C PRO A 143 -6.09 9.74 -21.35
N ILE A 144 -5.88 10.33 -22.52
CA ILE A 144 -4.98 9.83 -23.58
C ILE A 144 -3.65 10.59 -23.52
N ALA A 145 -2.57 9.94 -23.96
CA ALA A 145 -1.21 10.48 -23.88
C ALA A 145 -1.00 11.78 -24.67
N ASP A 146 -1.81 12.01 -25.71
CA ASP A 146 -1.80 13.24 -26.52
C ASP A 146 -2.51 14.43 -25.87
N GLY A 147 -3.05 14.24 -24.66
CA GLY A 147 -3.78 15.27 -23.91
C GLY A 147 -5.29 15.30 -24.18
N SER A 148 -5.80 14.49 -25.11
CA SER A 148 -7.23 14.31 -25.31
C SER A 148 -7.84 13.39 -24.23
N ASN A 149 -9.17 13.33 -24.16
CA ASN A 149 -9.89 12.41 -23.27
C ASN A 149 -10.91 11.61 -24.07
N MET A 150 -10.94 10.30 -23.84
CA MET A 150 -12.11 9.49 -24.16
C MET A 150 -13.02 9.37 -22.93
N TYR A 151 -14.26 8.96 -23.16
CA TYR A 151 -15.29 8.84 -22.15
C TYR A 151 -15.87 7.43 -22.23
N LEU A 152 -15.85 6.72 -21.10
CA LEU A 152 -16.44 5.41 -20.96
C LEU A 152 -17.73 5.54 -20.14
N ALA A 153 -18.87 5.22 -20.76
CA ALA A 153 -20.12 5.00 -20.05
C ALA A 153 -20.26 3.53 -19.72
N THR A 154 -20.73 3.23 -18.51
CA THR A 154 -20.96 1.87 -18.03
C THR A 154 -22.37 1.71 -17.50
N VAL A 155 -22.92 0.51 -17.64
CA VAL A 155 -24.21 0.10 -17.07
C VAL A 155 -24.00 -1.20 -16.30
N ILE A 156 -24.25 -1.14 -14.99
CA ILE A 156 -24.08 -2.26 -14.07
C ILE A 156 -25.44 -2.66 -13.50
N ASP A 157 -25.74 -3.95 -13.52
CA ASP A 157 -26.91 -4.53 -12.87
C ASP A 157 -26.70 -4.62 -11.34
N CYS A 158 -27.62 -4.07 -10.56
CA CYS A 158 -27.47 -3.98 -9.10
C CYS A 158 -27.63 -5.31 -8.36
N TYR A 159 -28.20 -6.35 -9.00
CA TYR A 159 -28.32 -7.68 -8.41
C TYR A 159 -27.04 -8.50 -8.66
N SER A 160 -26.72 -8.71 -9.93
CA SER A 160 -25.62 -9.58 -10.38
C SER A 160 -24.25 -8.92 -10.31
N ARG A 161 -24.19 -7.59 -10.21
CA ARG A 161 -22.97 -6.77 -10.27
C ARG A 161 -22.22 -6.89 -11.59
N ARG A 162 -22.85 -7.45 -12.63
CA ARG A 162 -22.27 -7.57 -13.96
C ARG A 162 -22.36 -6.25 -14.70
N LEU A 163 -21.31 -5.95 -15.47
CA LEU A 163 -21.36 -4.91 -16.50
C LEU A 163 -22.24 -5.46 -17.64
N VAL A 164 -23.45 -4.90 -17.79
CA VAL A 164 -24.44 -5.36 -18.77
C VAL A 164 -24.44 -4.52 -20.05
N GLY A 165 -23.80 -3.35 -20.01
CA GLY A 165 -23.61 -2.50 -21.17
C GLY A 165 -22.48 -1.49 -20.95
N PHE A 166 -21.84 -1.08 -22.04
CA PHE A 166 -20.82 -0.05 -22.04
C PHE A 166 -20.68 0.56 -23.43
N ALA A 167 -20.22 1.80 -23.48
CA ALA A 167 -19.82 2.46 -24.71
C ALA A 167 -18.65 3.40 -24.44
N ILE A 168 -17.85 3.64 -25.48
CA ILE A 168 -16.71 4.55 -25.42
C ILE A 168 -16.84 5.55 -26.57
N ALA A 169 -16.68 6.84 -26.27
CA ALA A 169 -16.65 7.90 -27.28
C ALA A 169 -15.59 8.95 -26.93
N ASP A 170 -15.27 9.81 -27.88
CA ASP A 170 -14.45 11.02 -27.69
C ASP A 170 -15.28 12.23 -27.18
N HIS A 171 -16.56 12.01 -26.85
CA HIS A 171 -17.49 13.04 -26.40
C HIS A 171 -18.38 12.58 -25.22
N MET A 172 -18.95 13.54 -24.49
CA MET A 172 -19.92 13.29 -23.39
C MET A 172 -21.38 13.60 -23.81
N ARG A 173 -21.75 13.29 -25.05
CA ARG A 173 -23.12 13.50 -25.56
C ARG A 173 -24.06 12.37 -25.12
N THR A 174 -25.37 12.62 -25.18
CA THR A 174 -26.40 11.63 -24.83
C THR A 174 -26.27 10.32 -25.60
N SER A 175 -25.77 10.34 -26.84
CA SER A 175 -25.51 9.14 -27.65
C SER A 175 -24.62 8.13 -26.93
N LEU A 176 -23.59 8.59 -26.20
CA LEU A 176 -22.70 7.70 -25.43
C LEU A 176 -23.49 6.86 -24.40
N VAL A 177 -24.47 7.47 -23.73
CA VAL A 177 -25.27 6.78 -22.71
C VAL A 177 -26.31 5.87 -23.36
N GLN A 178 -26.88 6.29 -24.49
CA GLN A 178 -27.81 5.47 -25.27
C GLN A 178 -27.10 4.19 -25.77
N ASP A 179 -25.93 4.34 -26.37
CA ASP A 179 -25.12 3.22 -26.87
C ASP A 179 -24.74 2.24 -25.74
N ALA A 180 -24.48 2.76 -24.53
CA ALA A 180 -24.17 1.92 -23.37
C ALA A 180 -25.36 1.14 -22.82
N LEU A 181 -26.60 1.64 -23.01
CA LEU A 181 -27.82 0.97 -22.57
C LEU A 181 -28.31 -0.10 -23.56
N GLY A 182 -27.94 0.04 -24.84
CA GLY A 182 -28.35 -0.84 -25.94
C GLY A 182 -29.60 -0.35 -26.66
#